data_AF-A0A257PSE5-F1
#
_entry.id   AF-A0A257PSE5-F1
#
_cell.length_a   1.000
_cell.length_b   1.000
_cell.length_c   1.000
_cell.angle_alpha   90.00
_cell.angle_beta   90.00
_cell.angle_gamma   90.00
#
_symmetry.space_group_name_H-M   'P 1'
#
loop_
_entity.id
_entity.type
_entity.pdbx_description
1 polymer ?
#
loop_
_entity_poly.entity_id
_entity_poly.type
_entity_poly.pdbx_seq_one_letter_code
_entity_poly.pdbx_strand_id
1 'polypeptide(L)'
;MRAVLVVGAGFAGAVYARTLAEAGYTVHVIDQRDHIGGNAFDFVDANGIRVHRYGPHLFHTNVAPVFAWLQRFGRWTPYRHRVRAILPDGRLVPLPVNLDTINLVFGEALATDAEAEAFLRRIAVPIAEPRNAGEHLRARIGDVLTDLFFRPYTRKMWGLELEEMDASIVRRLPIRFDSTDQYFPADCYQALPTDGYTALFQVIFNHPAITLQLETTFVRGMERNYSFCFNSMAIDAYFDHRLGDLPYRSLRFHSRTVSSWDRHDISVRNYTDTGPFTREAWWHCLPDHLVTETGRRSVTVEEPCDYRQNNNERYYPVKTADGRYQTLYQEYRKLAEALPNMTFIGRCGTYQYLDMDQVINQSLAGARRWLAARG
;
A
#
# COMPACT_ATOMS: atom_id res chain seq x y z
N MET A 1 1.28 -6.73 -36.38
CA MET A 1 0.64 -5.58 -35.67
C MET A 1 1.69 -4.95 -34.76
N ARG A 2 1.72 -3.62 -34.57
CA ARG A 2 2.66 -3.00 -33.62
C ARG A 2 2.36 -3.50 -32.20
N ALA A 3 3.42 -3.72 -31.40
CA ALA A 3 3.28 -4.18 -30.01
C ALA A 3 2.48 -3.19 -29.14
N VAL A 4 2.02 -3.64 -27.98
CA VAL A 4 1.45 -2.80 -26.91
C VAL A 4 2.57 -2.42 -25.94
N LEU A 5 2.66 -1.14 -25.57
CA LEU A 5 3.58 -0.66 -24.54
C LEU A 5 2.91 -0.69 -23.17
N VAL A 6 3.63 -1.18 -22.16
CA VAL A 6 3.27 -1.09 -20.75
C VAL A 6 4.41 -0.39 -20.02
N VAL A 7 4.11 0.74 -19.38
CA VAL A 7 5.08 1.52 -18.60
C VAL A 7 4.89 1.22 -17.12
N GLY A 8 5.94 0.68 -16.50
CA GLY A 8 6.03 0.23 -15.12
C GLY A 8 5.80 -1.27 -14.95
N ALA A 9 6.69 -1.94 -14.23
CA ALA A 9 6.70 -3.37 -13.96
C ALA A 9 6.15 -3.72 -12.55
N GLY A 10 5.34 -2.85 -11.95
CA GLY A 10 4.52 -3.15 -10.77
C GLY A 10 3.26 -3.96 -11.11
N PHE A 11 2.40 -4.23 -10.11
CA PHE A 11 1.19 -5.06 -10.29
C PHE A 11 0.31 -4.63 -11.47
N ALA A 12 0.07 -3.33 -11.65
CA ALA A 12 -0.75 -2.86 -12.75
C ALA A 12 -0.17 -3.28 -14.10
N GLY A 13 1.10 -2.97 -14.36
CA GLY A 13 1.76 -3.33 -15.60
C GLY A 13 1.89 -4.84 -15.79
N ALA A 14 2.22 -5.59 -14.74
CA ALA A 14 2.32 -7.04 -14.79
C ALA A 14 0.99 -7.71 -15.17
N VAL A 15 -0.12 -7.26 -14.60
CA VAL A 15 -1.46 -7.78 -14.91
C VAL A 15 -1.85 -7.46 -16.34
N TYR A 16 -1.65 -6.22 -16.81
CA TYR A 16 -1.92 -5.85 -18.19
C TYR A 16 -1.05 -6.66 -19.16
N ALA A 17 0.26 -6.71 -18.92
CA ALA A 17 1.19 -7.43 -19.80
C ALA A 17 0.82 -8.90 -19.93
N ARG A 18 0.58 -9.58 -18.80
CA ARG A 18 0.21 -11.00 -18.81
C ARG A 18 -1.15 -11.24 -19.46
N THR A 19 -2.15 -10.45 -19.13
CA THR A 19 -3.51 -10.62 -19.67
C THR A 19 -3.56 -10.41 -21.18
N LEU A 20 -2.84 -9.40 -21.68
CA LEU A 20 -2.78 -9.10 -23.12
C LEU A 20 -1.96 -10.14 -23.88
N ALA A 21 -0.84 -10.59 -23.30
CA ALA A 21 -0.01 -11.63 -23.89
C ALA A 21 -0.76 -12.97 -24.03
N GLU A 22 -1.55 -13.34 -23.02
CA GLU A 22 -2.43 -14.53 -23.07
C GLU A 22 -3.56 -14.38 -24.10
N ALA A 23 -3.92 -13.15 -24.47
CA ALA A 23 -4.86 -12.85 -25.54
C ALA A 23 -4.21 -12.72 -26.94
N GLY A 24 -2.92 -13.06 -27.07
CA GLY A 24 -2.20 -13.10 -28.35
C GLY A 24 -1.51 -11.80 -28.76
N TYR A 25 -1.45 -10.79 -27.89
CA TYR A 25 -0.74 -9.53 -28.18
C TYR A 25 0.74 -9.63 -27.83
N THR A 26 1.60 -9.05 -28.67
CA THR A 26 3.00 -8.76 -28.29
C THR A 26 3.03 -7.55 -27.37
N VAL A 27 3.69 -7.67 -26.22
CA VAL A 27 3.76 -6.63 -25.19
C VAL A 27 5.20 -6.28 -24.87
N HIS A 28 5.55 -4.99 -24.90
CA HIS A 28 6.80 -4.49 -24.36
C HIS A 28 6.52 -3.81 -23.01
N VAL A 29 7.22 -4.26 -21.97
CA VAL A 29 7.17 -3.71 -20.62
C VAL A 29 8.47 -2.96 -20.38
N ILE A 30 8.38 -1.70 -19.98
CA ILE A 30 9.54 -0.91 -19.54
C ILE A 30 9.38 -0.54 -18.06
N ASP A 31 10.47 -0.51 -17.31
CA ASP A 31 10.51 0.11 -15.98
C ASP A 31 11.79 0.95 -15.85
N GLN A 32 11.71 2.08 -15.17
CA GLN A 32 12.86 2.94 -14.91
C GLN A 32 13.79 2.36 -13.83
N ARG A 33 13.27 1.47 -12.97
CA ARG A 33 14.05 0.81 -11.92
C ARG A 33 14.87 -0.34 -12.50
N ASP A 34 15.89 -0.75 -11.75
CA ASP A 34 16.75 -1.91 -12.01
C ASP A 34 16.08 -3.25 -11.66
N HIS A 35 14.80 -3.25 -11.29
CA HIS A 35 14.07 -4.45 -10.88
C HIS A 35 12.58 -4.39 -11.24
N ILE A 36 11.94 -5.55 -11.22
CA ILE A 36 10.49 -5.73 -11.37
C ILE A 36 9.74 -5.59 -10.04
N GLY A 37 8.41 -5.62 -10.08
CA GLY A 37 7.54 -5.68 -8.90
C GLY A 37 7.13 -4.32 -8.35
N GLY A 38 7.70 -3.23 -8.87
CA GLY A 38 7.43 -1.89 -8.37
C GLY A 38 7.68 -1.82 -6.86
N ASN A 39 6.71 -1.31 -6.09
CA ASN A 39 6.87 -1.21 -4.63
C ASN A 39 6.81 -2.56 -3.91
N ALA A 40 6.25 -3.60 -4.53
CA ALA A 40 6.23 -4.95 -3.94
C ALA A 40 7.55 -5.70 -4.10
N PHE A 41 8.59 -5.08 -4.67
CA PHE A 41 9.89 -5.69 -4.83
C PHE A 41 10.51 -6.12 -3.49
N ASP A 42 10.94 -7.38 -3.46
CA ASP A 42 11.67 -7.98 -2.35
C ASP A 42 12.97 -8.66 -2.80
N PHE A 43 13.89 -8.82 -1.86
CA PHE A 43 15.16 -9.51 -2.07
C PHE A 43 15.61 -10.17 -0.76
N VAL A 44 16.49 -11.16 -0.86
CA VAL A 44 17.14 -11.76 0.32
C VAL A 44 18.42 -10.98 0.59
N ASP A 45 18.54 -10.42 1.79
CA ASP A 45 19.71 -9.66 2.20
C ASP A 45 20.86 -10.52 2.73
N ALA A 46 21.97 -9.89 3.12
CA ALA A 46 23.15 -10.57 3.65
C ALA A 46 22.94 -11.27 5.01
N ASN A 47 21.80 -11.03 5.68
CA ASN A 47 21.42 -11.73 6.91
C ASN A 47 20.59 -13.00 6.62
N GLY A 48 20.35 -13.32 5.34
CA GLY A 48 19.50 -14.44 4.94
C GLY A 48 18.01 -14.14 5.13
N ILE A 49 17.65 -12.86 5.23
CA ILE A 49 16.27 -12.42 5.46
C ILE A 49 15.69 -11.82 4.17
N ARG A 50 14.49 -12.27 3.79
CA ARG A 50 13.70 -11.60 2.74
C ARG A 50 13.17 -10.28 3.26
N VAL A 51 13.54 -9.20 2.58
CA VAL A 51 13.19 -7.83 2.93
C VAL A 51 12.48 -7.21 1.74
N HIS A 52 11.39 -6.49 2.01
CA HIS A 52 10.75 -5.68 0.98
C HIS A 52 11.46 -4.32 0.96
N ARG A 53 11.99 -3.93 -0.20
CA ARG A 53 12.78 -2.69 -0.34
C ARG A 53 11.98 -1.45 0.04
N TYR A 54 10.66 -1.51 -0.14
CA TYR A 54 9.75 -0.36 -0.06
C TYR A 54 8.66 -0.53 1.00
N GLY A 55 9.01 -1.15 2.13
CA GLY A 55 8.10 -1.36 3.26
C GLY A 55 7.28 -2.65 3.13
N PRO A 56 6.61 -3.07 4.23
CA PRO A 56 5.91 -4.35 4.28
C PRO A 56 4.70 -4.33 3.34
N HIS A 57 4.62 -5.36 2.50
CA HIS A 57 3.58 -5.57 1.50
C HIS A 57 2.86 -6.86 1.84
N LEU A 58 1.68 -6.73 2.43
CA LEU A 58 0.93 -7.84 2.98
C LEU A 58 -0.29 -8.04 2.11
N PHE A 59 -0.39 -9.19 1.46
CA PHE A 59 -1.49 -9.43 0.54
C PHE A 59 -2.72 -9.90 1.33
N HIS A 60 -3.83 -9.20 1.09
CA HIS A 60 -5.14 -9.49 1.64
C HIS A 60 -6.19 -9.16 0.57
N THR A 61 -7.28 -9.93 0.51
CA THR A 61 -8.42 -9.61 -0.36
C THR A 61 -9.68 -10.38 0.03
N ASN A 62 -10.83 -9.82 -0.34
CA ASN A 62 -12.11 -10.50 -0.40
C ASN A 62 -12.51 -10.91 -1.83
N VAL A 63 -11.70 -10.57 -2.84
CA VAL A 63 -12.02 -10.81 -4.25
C VAL A 63 -11.41 -12.13 -4.70
N ALA A 64 -12.19 -13.22 -4.60
CA ALA A 64 -11.72 -14.57 -4.96
C ALA A 64 -11.07 -14.66 -6.37
N PRO A 65 -11.60 -14.01 -7.43
CA PRO A 65 -10.95 -14.00 -8.74
C PRO A 65 -9.54 -13.39 -8.76
N VAL A 66 -9.24 -12.43 -7.88
CA VAL A 66 -7.90 -11.81 -7.79
C VAL A 66 -6.92 -12.81 -7.20
N PHE A 67 -7.28 -13.46 -6.09
CA PHE A 67 -6.42 -14.46 -5.47
C PHE A 67 -6.21 -15.66 -6.39
N ALA A 68 -7.27 -16.15 -7.02
CA ALA A 68 -7.18 -17.23 -8.01
C ALA A 68 -6.27 -16.87 -9.20
N TRP A 69 -6.27 -15.62 -9.66
CA TRP A 69 -5.35 -15.16 -10.70
C TRP A 69 -3.90 -15.23 -10.24
N LEU A 70 -3.60 -14.79 -9.02
CA LEU A 70 -2.24 -14.80 -8.45
C LEU A 70 -1.70 -16.21 -8.20
N GLN A 71 -2.56 -17.14 -7.77
CA GLN A 71 -2.18 -18.54 -7.51
C GLN A 71 -1.65 -19.27 -8.76
N ARG A 72 -1.92 -18.76 -9.97
CA ARG A 72 -1.36 -19.30 -11.22
C ARG A 72 0.15 -19.10 -11.34
N PHE A 73 0.73 -18.15 -10.60
CA PHE A 73 2.11 -17.69 -10.79
C PHE A 73 3.03 -18.00 -9.61
N GLY A 74 2.52 -18.56 -8.52
CA GLY A 74 3.34 -18.85 -7.35
C GLY A 74 2.56 -19.54 -6.23
N ARG A 75 3.31 -20.07 -5.27
CA ARG A 75 2.77 -20.66 -4.04
C ARG A 75 2.55 -19.57 -3.00
N TRP A 76 1.58 -19.81 -2.12
CA TRP A 76 1.11 -18.85 -1.13
C TRP A 76 1.06 -19.49 0.24
N THR A 77 1.65 -18.82 1.23
CA THR A 77 1.65 -19.24 2.62
C THR A 77 0.62 -18.42 3.39
N PRO A 78 -0.39 -19.04 4.02
CA PRO A 78 -1.38 -18.33 4.81
C PRO A 78 -0.73 -17.50 5.92
N TYR A 79 -1.15 -16.24 6.03
CA TYR A 79 -0.61 -15.32 7.03
C TYR A 79 -1.66 -14.31 7.44
N ARG A 80 -1.98 -14.26 8.74
CA ARG A 80 -2.91 -13.27 9.29
C ARG A 80 -2.10 -12.20 10.01
N HIS A 81 -2.07 -11.01 9.43
CA HIS A 81 -1.22 -9.94 9.93
C HIS A 81 -1.72 -9.38 11.27
N ARG A 82 -0.78 -9.08 12.15
CA ARG A 82 -1.01 -8.46 13.45
C ARG A 82 -0.04 -7.31 13.65
N VAL A 83 -0.54 -6.20 14.16
CA VAL A 83 0.24 -5.01 14.50
C VAL A 83 0.13 -4.78 16.01
N ARG A 84 1.19 -4.23 16.59
CA ARG A 84 1.16 -3.63 17.92
C ARG A 84 1.51 -2.15 17.85
N ALA A 85 0.90 -1.34 18.69
CA ALA A 85 1.32 0.04 18.91
C ALA A 85 2.14 0.10 20.21
N ILE A 86 3.25 0.84 20.18
CA ILE A 86 4.08 1.11 21.35
C ILE A 86 3.55 2.38 22.00
N LEU A 87 3.09 2.27 23.25
CA LEU A 87 2.63 3.40 24.05
C LEU A 87 3.82 4.23 24.59
N PRO A 88 3.60 5.49 25.04
CA PRO A 88 4.66 6.31 25.62
C PRO A 88 5.36 5.70 26.84
N ASP A 89 4.68 4.82 27.57
CA ASP A 89 5.23 4.08 28.72
C ASP A 89 5.93 2.76 28.33
N GLY A 90 6.04 2.47 27.03
CA GLY A 90 6.70 1.28 26.49
C GLY A 90 5.80 0.05 26.36
N ARG A 91 4.55 0.09 26.84
CA ARG A 91 3.61 -1.04 26.68
C ARG A 91 3.24 -1.25 25.22
N LEU A 92 3.03 -2.51 24.86
CA LEU A 92 2.52 -2.91 23.54
C LEU A 92 1.03 -3.19 23.63
N VAL A 93 0.25 -2.58 22.74
CA VAL A 93 -1.20 -2.82 22.64
C VAL A 93 -1.60 -3.23 21.21
N PRO A 94 -2.67 -4.01 21.03
CA PRO A 94 -3.17 -4.35 19.69
C PRO A 94 -3.50 -3.12 18.84
N LEU A 95 -3.32 -3.26 17.53
CA LEU A 95 -3.83 -2.32 16.53
C LEU A 95 -4.41 -3.13 15.36
N PRO A 96 -5.61 -2.83 14.84
CA PRO A 96 -6.51 -1.72 15.19
C PRO A 96 -7.04 -1.73 16.63
N VAL A 97 -7.56 -0.59 17.09
CA VAL A 97 -8.13 -0.44 18.44
C VAL A 97 -9.26 -1.45 18.64
N ASN A 98 -9.14 -2.27 19.68
CA ASN A 98 -10.04 -3.35 20.04
C ASN A 98 -10.31 -3.36 21.56
N LEU A 99 -11.08 -4.33 22.08
CA LEU A 99 -11.40 -4.47 23.51
C LEU A 99 -10.14 -4.44 24.40
N ASP A 100 -9.13 -5.25 24.05
CA ASP A 100 -7.88 -5.33 24.82
C ASP A 100 -7.13 -3.99 24.83
N THR A 101 -7.17 -3.28 23.72
CA THR A 101 -6.57 -1.94 23.59
C THR A 101 -7.26 -0.95 24.54
N ILE A 102 -8.59 -0.97 24.59
CA ILE A 102 -9.39 -0.10 25.47
C ILE A 102 -9.04 -0.39 26.93
N ASN A 103 -9.07 -1.67 27.33
CA ASN A 103 -8.74 -2.09 28.69
C ASN A 103 -7.32 -1.67 29.09
N LEU A 104 -6.32 -1.89 28.23
CA LEU A 104 -4.93 -1.54 28.51
C LEU A 104 -4.69 -0.02 28.58
N VAL A 105 -5.31 0.77 27.69
CA VAL A 105 -5.11 2.22 27.66
C VAL A 105 -5.81 2.91 28.83
N PHE A 106 -7.03 2.50 29.16
CA PHE A 106 -7.84 3.16 30.17
C PHE A 106 -7.78 2.51 31.56
N GLY A 107 -7.13 1.35 31.70
CA GLY A 107 -7.10 0.60 32.96
C GLY A 107 -8.47 0.00 33.31
N GLU A 108 -9.27 -0.30 32.29
CA GLU A 108 -10.62 -0.86 32.43
C GLU A 108 -10.58 -2.41 32.44
N ALA A 109 -11.68 -3.01 32.87
CA ALA A 109 -11.88 -4.46 32.88
C ALA A 109 -13.16 -4.86 32.12
N LEU A 110 -13.36 -4.28 30.95
CA LEU A 110 -14.49 -4.58 30.07
C LEU A 110 -14.35 -6.03 29.57
N ALA A 111 -15.44 -6.79 29.56
CA ALA A 111 -15.45 -8.21 29.24
C ALA A 111 -16.23 -8.54 27.96
N THR A 112 -17.08 -7.63 27.48
CA THR A 112 -17.97 -7.87 26.33
C THR A 112 -17.91 -6.76 25.28
N ASP A 113 -18.26 -7.10 24.04
CA ASP A 113 -18.40 -6.13 22.94
C ASP A 113 -19.37 -4.98 23.29
N ALA A 114 -20.46 -5.30 24.00
CA ALA A 114 -21.45 -4.31 24.43
C ALA A 114 -20.88 -3.31 25.45
N GLU A 115 -20.03 -3.78 26.37
CA GLU A 115 -19.35 -2.92 27.34
C GLU A 115 -18.29 -2.03 26.65
N ALA A 116 -17.51 -2.58 25.71
CA ALA A 116 -16.58 -1.80 24.89
C ALA A 116 -17.30 -0.72 24.07
N GLU A 117 -18.42 -1.07 23.43
CA GLU A 117 -19.20 -0.13 22.66
C GLU A 117 -19.80 0.97 23.55
N ALA A 118 -20.38 0.60 24.69
CA ALA A 118 -20.91 1.56 25.65
C ALA A 118 -19.82 2.50 26.20
N PHE A 119 -18.63 1.96 26.46
CA PHE A 119 -17.47 2.75 26.89
C PHE A 119 -17.05 3.75 25.82
N LEU A 120 -16.86 3.31 24.58
CA LEU A 120 -16.47 4.20 23.48
C LEU A 120 -17.52 5.28 23.21
N ARG A 121 -18.82 4.94 23.28
CA ARG A 121 -19.91 5.92 23.18
C ARG A 121 -19.87 6.96 24.28
N ARG A 122 -19.47 6.58 25.51
CA ARG A 122 -19.38 7.50 26.65
C ARG A 122 -18.23 8.51 26.52
N ILE A 123 -17.11 8.11 25.93
CA ILE A 123 -15.93 8.99 25.76
C ILE A 123 -15.94 9.73 24.42
N ALA A 124 -16.82 9.36 23.49
CA ALA A 124 -16.93 9.98 22.18
C ALA A 124 -17.37 11.46 22.29
N VAL A 125 -16.82 12.29 21.42
CA VAL A 125 -17.22 13.70 21.32
C VAL A 125 -18.50 13.79 20.48
N PRO A 126 -19.58 14.46 20.95
CA PRO A 126 -20.84 14.53 20.23
C PRO A 126 -20.74 15.45 19.01
N ILE A 127 -20.38 14.88 17.86
CA ILE A 127 -20.27 15.56 16.56
C ILE A 127 -21.24 14.88 15.60
N ALA A 128 -22.33 15.57 15.26
CA ALA A 128 -23.39 15.01 14.42
C ALA A 128 -22.91 14.71 12.98
N GLU A 129 -22.12 15.61 12.41
CA GLU A 129 -21.64 15.51 11.02
C GLU A 129 -20.13 15.76 10.95
N PRO A 130 -19.30 14.72 11.11
CA PRO A 130 -17.84 14.87 11.01
C PRO A 130 -17.37 15.24 9.61
N ARG A 131 -16.62 16.35 9.49
CA ARG A 131 -16.17 16.93 8.21
C ARG A 131 -14.74 16.57 7.83
N ASN A 132 -13.95 16.08 8.78
CA ASN A 132 -12.54 15.72 8.59
C ASN A 132 -12.18 14.47 9.39
N ALA A 133 -10.96 13.97 9.22
CA ALA A 133 -10.48 12.78 9.91
C ALA A 133 -10.46 12.93 11.44
N GLY A 134 -10.10 14.11 11.96
CA GLY A 134 -10.06 14.39 13.40
C GLY A 134 -11.43 14.35 14.06
N GLU A 135 -12.40 15.07 13.50
CA GLU A 135 -13.80 15.03 13.94
C GLU A 135 -14.36 13.60 13.86
N HIS A 136 -14.04 12.84 12.80
CA HIS A 136 -14.52 11.47 12.64
C HIS A 136 -14.01 10.53 13.74
N LEU A 137 -12.73 10.62 14.08
CA LEU A 137 -12.13 9.80 15.14
C LEU A 137 -12.65 10.20 16.51
N ARG A 138 -12.69 11.50 16.84
CA ARG A 138 -13.24 11.97 18.13
C ARG A 138 -14.67 11.53 18.36
N ALA A 139 -15.50 11.58 17.32
CA ALA A 139 -16.89 11.13 17.37
C ALA A 139 -17.05 9.61 17.57
N ARG A 140 -15.98 8.83 17.39
CA ARG A 140 -16.02 7.37 17.42
C ARG A 140 -15.23 6.74 18.55
N ILE A 141 -14.09 7.34 18.94
CA ILE A 141 -13.14 6.78 19.93
C ILE A 141 -12.70 7.80 20.98
N GLY A 142 -13.25 9.02 20.97
CA GLY A 142 -12.91 10.07 21.92
C GLY A 142 -11.52 10.67 21.72
N ASP A 143 -11.19 11.70 22.50
CA ASP A 143 -9.94 12.45 22.36
C ASP A 143 -8.70 11.60 22.71
N VAL A 144 -8.75 10.82 23.79
CA VAL A 144 -7.58 10.06 24.28
C VAL A 144 -7.05 9.08 23.23
N LEU A 145 -7.90 8.24 22.65
CA LEU A 145 -7.47 7.27 21.63
C LEU A 145 -7.10 7.96 20.31
N THR A 146 -7.79 9.05 19.96
CA THR A 146 -7.48 9.86 18.76
C THR A 146 -6.07 10.46 18.87
N ASP A 147 -5.78 11.10 19.99
CA ASP A 147 -4.51 11.80 20.21
C ASP A 147 -3.35 10.83 20.46
N LEU A 148 -3.63 9.63 20.97
CA LEU A 148 -2.63 8.59 21.18
C LEU A 148 -2.26 7.86 19.89
N PHE A 149 -3.23 7.30 19.15
CA PHE A 149 -2.94 6.40 18.03
C PHE A 149 -2.90 7.08 16.66
N PHE A 150 -3.64 8.17 16.49
CA PHE A 150 -3.88 8.73 15.16
C PHE A 150 -3.19 10.08 14.95
N ARG A 151 -3.25 11.01 15.91
CA ARG A 151 -2.69 12.36 15.73
C ARG A 151 -1.18 12.35 15.46
N PRO A 152 -0.31 11.81 16.32
CA PRO A 152 1.13 11.81 16.09
C PRO A 152 1.49 11.01 14.84
N TYR A 153 0.88 9.83 14.64
CA TYR A 153 1.11 9.02 13.45
C TYR A 153 0.74 9.77 12.16
N THR A 154 -0.39 10.48 12.16
CA THR A 154 -0.88 11.24 11.01
C THR A 154 0.03 12.41 10.69
N ARG A 155 0.45 13.19 11.69
CA ARG A 155 1.41 14.28 11.51
C ARG A 155 2.71 13.79 10.89
N LYS A 156 3.26 12.67 11.39
CA LYS A 156 4.46 12.02 10.82
C LYS A 156 4.21 11.61 9.37
N MET A 157 3.19 10.79 9.15
CA MET A 157 2.91 10.15 7.86
C MET A 157 2.58 11.16 6.76
N TRP A 158 1.76 12.17 7.07
CA TRP A 158 1.16 13.06 6.09
C TRP A 158 1.69 14.49 6.12
N GLY A 159 2.37 14.90 7.19
CA GLY A 159 2.78 16.30 7.37
C GLY A 159 1.58 17.25 7.51
N LEU A 160 0.43 16.71 7.91
CA LEU A 160 -0.85 17.41 8.07
C LEU A 160 -1.46 17.09 9.43
N GLU A 161 -2.26 18.01 9.94
CA GLU A 161 -3.16 17.76 11.07
C GLU A 161 -4.32 16.86 10.64
N LEU A 162 -4.89 16.14 11.61
CA LEU A 162 -6.07 15.30 11.38
C LEU A 162 -7.25 16.11 10.82
N GLU A 163 -7.35 17.38 11.20
CA GLU A 163 -8.40 18.30 10.79
C GLU A 163 -8.27 18.76 9.32
N GLU A 164 -7.08 18.62 8.73
CA GLU A 164 -6.82 18.96 7.31
C GLU A 164 -7.06 17.78 6.36
N MET A 165 -7.26 16.59 6.91
CA MET A 165 -7.35 15.35 6.15
C MET A 165 -8.79 14.89 5.93
N ASP A 166 -9.03 14.33 4.74
CA ASP A 166 -10.30 13.71 4.40
C ASP A 166 -10.57 12.48 5.29
N ALA A 167 -11.81 12.34 5.78
CA ALA A 167 -12.19 11.26 6.69
C ALA A 167 -12.01 9.86 6.09
N SER A 168 -12.01 9.70 4.76
CA SER A 168 -11.76 8.41 4.11
C SER A 168 -10.39 7.81 4.45
N ILE A 169 -9.40 8.64 4.80
CA ILE A 169 -8.06 8.16 5.17
C ILE A 169 -8.05 7.38 6.48
N VAL A 170 -8.93 7.72 7.42
CA VAL A 170 -9.02 7.07 8.74
C VAL A 170 -10.13 6.02 8.81
N ARG A 171 -11.20 6.16 8.00
CA ARG A 171 -12.31 5.18 7.91
C ARG A 171 -11.88 3.77 7.53
N ARG A 172 -10.69 3.60 6.93
CA ARG A 172 -10.11 2.31 6.58
C ARG A 172 -9.66 1.48 7.79
N LEU A 173 -9.45 2.11 8.94
CA LEU A 173 -9.04 1.43 10.17
C LEU A 173 -10.30 1.06 10.96
N PRO A 174 -10.70 -0.23 11.01
CA PRO A 174 -11.89 -0.61 11.74
C PRO A 174 -11.65 -0.41 13.24
N ILE A 175 -12.62 0.22 13.91
CA ILE A 175 -12.70 0.22 15.37
C ILE A 175 -13.49 -1.03 15.76
N ARG A 176 -12.95 -1.79 16.69
CA ARG A 176 -13.52 -3.08 17.08
C ARG A 176 -13.90 -3.07 18.54
N PHE A 177 -14.95 -3.81 18.84
CA PHE A 177 -15.46 -4.00 20.20
C PHE A 177 -15.09 -5.37 20.77
N ASP A 178 -14.60 -6.29 19.92
CA ASP A 178 -14.11 -7.61 20.29
C ASP A 178 -12.59 -7.59 20.64
N SER A 179 -12.03 -8.72 21.09
CA SER A 179 -10.57 -8.89 21.29
C SER A 179 -9.84 -9.37 20.02
N THR A 180 -10.44 -9.25 18.83
CA THR A 180 -9.76 -9.75 17.62
C THR A 180 -8.56 -8.86 17.31
N ASP A 181 -7.38 -9.47 17.24
CA ASP A 181 -6.09 -8.78 17.12
C ASP A 181 -5.47 -8.78 15.71
N GLN A 182 -6.22 -9.27 14.72
CA GLN A 182 -5.85 -9.28 13.30
C GLN A 182 -6.08 -7.90 12.68
N TYR A 183 -5.16 -7.49 11.80
CA TYR A 183 -5.21 -6.19 11.12
C TYR A 183 -6.19 -6.16 9.94
N PHE A 184 -6.35 -7.29 9.24
CA PHE A 184 -7.28 -7.46 8.11
C PHE A 184 -8.33 -8.54 8.39
N PRO A 185 -9.09 -8.47 9.48
CA PRO A 185 -9.95 -9.56 9.93
C PRO A 185 -11.07 -9.93 8.96
N ALA A 186 -11.54 -8.95 8.20
CA ALA A 186 -12.67 -9.07 7.30
C ALA A 186 -12.28 -9.69 5.95
N ASP A 187 -10.98 -9.84 5.66
CA ASP A 187 -10.52 -10.41 4.40
C ASP A 187 -10.36 -11.92 4.48
N CYS A 188 -11.09 -12.61 3.60
CA CYS A 188 -11.11 -14.07 3.51
C CYS A 188 -9.76 -14.65 3.10
N TYR A 189 -9.02 -13.98 2.21
CA TYR A 189 -7.73 -14.42 1.72
C TYR A 189 -6.64 -13.52 2.28
N GLN A 190 -5.76 -14.08 3.11
CA GLN A 190 -4.56 -13.40 3.62
C GLN A 190 -3.39 -14.38 3.55
N ALA A 191 -2.41 -14.06 2.73
CA ALA A 191 -1.28 -14.92 2.46
C ALA A 191 -0.09 -14.11 1.92
N LEU A 192 1.11 -14.66 2.00
CA LEU A 192 2.30 -14.10 1.37
C LEU A 192 2.84 -15.09 0.31
N PRO A 193 3.48 -14.61 -0.77
CA PRO A 193 4.13 -15.51 -1.71
C PRO A 193 5.26 -16.27 -1.01
N THR A 194 5.20 -17.60 -1.02
CA THR A 194 6.18 -18.47 -0.33
C THR A 194 7.62 -18.16 -0.78
N ASP A 195 7.78 -17.90 -2.08
CA ASP A 195 9.08 -17.66 -2.71
C ASP A 195 9.39 -16.14 -2.88
N GLY A 196 8.56 -15.26 -2.33
CA GLY A 196 8.67 -13.80 -2.44
C GLY A 196 7.93 -13.21 -3.64
N TYR A 197 7.63 -11.92 -3.56
CA TYR A 197 6.96 -11.19 -4.63
C TYR A 197 7.82 -11.12 -5.89
N THR A 198 9.13 -10.92 -5.78
CA THR A 198 10.00 -10.87 -6.96
C THR A 198 9.93 -12.18 -7.76
N ALA A 199 9.91 -13.33 -7.10
CA ALA A 199 9.73 -14.63 -7.76
C ALA A 199 8.36 -14.73 -8.45
N LEU A 200 7.29 -14.26 -7.80
CA LEU A 200 5.95 -14.19 -8.40
C LEU A 200 5.95 -13.34 -9.68
N PHE A 201 6.56 -12.15 -9.66
CA PHE A 201 6.65 -11.27 -10.83
C PHE A 201 7.49 -11.88 -11.96
N GLN A 202 8.57 -12.62 -11.65
CA GLN A 202 9.35 -13.34 -12.66
C GLN A 202 8.46 -14.31 -13.45
N VAL A 203 7.59 -15.07 -12.77
CA VAL A 203 6.67 -16.01 -13.44
C VAL A 203 5.59 -15.28 -14.24
N ILE A 204 5.06 -14.16 -13.73
CA ILE A 204 4.07 -13.35 -14.47
C ILE A 204 4.65 -12.85 -15.79
N PHE A 205 5.86 -12.29 -15.77
CA PHE A 205 6.52 -11.77 -16.96
C PHE A 205 7.13 -12.84 -17.87
N ASN A 206 7.29 -14.08 -17.38
CA ASN A 206 7.76 -15.21 -18.18
C ASN A 206 6.67 -15.69 -19.15
N HIS A 207 6.59 -15.03 -20.30
CA HIS A 207 5.73 -15.38 -21.42
C HIS A 207 6.42 -15.00 -22.73
N PRO A 208 6.38 -15.83 -23.79
CA PRO A 208 7.12 -15.57 -25.04
C PRO A 208 6.71 -14.29 -25.77
N ALA A 209 5.49 -13.81 -25.55
CA ALA A 209 4.98 -12.56 -26.13
C ALA A 209 5.29 -11.30 -25.29
N ILE A 210 5.98 -11.43 -24.15
CA ILE A 210 6.37 -10.31 -23.28
C ILE A 210 7.87 -10.05 -23.42
N THR A 211 8.22 -8.81 -23.77
CA THR A 211 9.60 -8.32 -23.69
C THR A 211 9.70 -7.32 -22.54
N LEU A 212 10.57 -7.59 -21.57
CA LEU A 212 10.79 -6.73 -20.41
C LEU A 212 12.14 -6.01 -20.53
N GLN A 213 12.14 -4.69 -20.33
CA GLN A 213 13.33 -3.85 -20.30
C GLN A 213 13.33 -3.03 -19.01
N LEU A 214 14.34 -3.22 -18.18
CA LEU A 214 14.56 -2.46 -16.95
C LEU A 214 15.49 -1.27 -17.23
N GLU A 215 15.68 -0.40 -16.23
CA GLU A 215 16.52 0.81 -16.35
C GLU A 215 16.16 1.70 -17.55
N THR A 216 14.89 1.66 -17.96
CA THR A 216 14.37 2.32 -19.16
C THR A 216 13.30 3.32 -18.76
N THR A 217 13.68 4.60 -18.73
CA THR A 217 12.75 5.70 -18.43
C THR A 217 11.81 5.92 -19.61
N PHE A 218 10.50 6.02 -19.33
CA PHE A 218 9.53 6.42 -20.34
C PHE A 218 9.72 7.89 -20.71
N VAL A 219 9.82 8.17 -22.01
CA VAL A 219 9.87 9.52 -22.56
C VAL A 219 8.66 9.72 -23.48
N ARG A 220 7.94 10.83 -23.28
CA ARG A 220 6.77 11.17 -24.10
C ARG A 220 7.15 11.19 -25.58
N GLY A 221 6.38 10.47 -26.40
CA GLY A 221 6.66 10.21 -27.81
C GLY A 221 7.02 8.75 -28.08
N MET A 222 7.54 8.01 -27.09
CA MET A 222 7.80 6.57 -27.22
C MET A 222 6.55 5.78 -27.60
N GLU A 223 5.38 6.17 -27.07
CA GLU A 223 4.09 5.52 -27.34
C GLU A 223 3.70 5.51 -28.81
N ARG A 224 4.23 6.43 -29.63
CA ARG A 224 3.92 6.55 -31.07
C ARG A 224 4.38 5.34 -31.89
N ASN A 225 5.34 4.58 -31.36
CA ASN A 225 5.88 3.37 -31.96
C ASN A 225 5.04 2.11 -31.66
N TYR A 226 4.01 2.25 -30.84
CA TYR A 226 3.18 1.15 -30.35
C TYR A 226 1.74 1.30 -30.85
N SER A 227 0.98 0.20 -30.81
CA SER A 227 -0.45 0.22 -31.14
C SER A 227 -1.29 0.83 -30.02
N PHE A 228 -0.84 0.68 -28.78
CA PHE A 228 -1.47 1.26 -27.59
C PHE A 228 -0.45 1.34 -26.44
N CYS A 229 -0.68 2.23 -25.48
CA CYS A 229 0.16 2.38 -24.29
C CYS A 229 -0.66 2.34 -22.99
N PHE A 230 -0.31 1.44 -22.07
CA PHE A 230 -0.79 1.47 -20.69
C PHE A 230 0.29 2.08 -19.80
N ASN A 231 0.04 3.27 -19.26
CA ASN A 231 1.07 4.07 -18.59
C ASN A 231 0.83 4.18 -17.08
N SER A 232 1.76 3.68 -16.25
CA SER A 232 1.67 3.83 -14.80
C SER A 232 2.49 4.99 -14.21
N MET A 233 3.12 5.81 -15.05
CA MET A 233 3.75 7.06 -14.64
C MET A 233 2.75 7.99 -13.93
N ALA A 234 3.24 8.82 -13.01
CA ALA A 234 2.44 9.88 -12.40
C ALA A 234 1.85 10.80 -13.49
N ILE A 235 0.53 10.96 -13.47
CA ILE A 235 -0.21 11.62 -14.55
C ILE A 235 0.20 13.09 -14.74
N ASP A 236 0.48 13.80 -13.65
CA ASP A 236 0.95 15.19 -13.66
C ASP A 236 2.32 15.31 -14.34
N ALA A 237 3.24 14.39 -14.04
CA ALA A 237 4.57 14.35 -14.64
C ALA A 237 4.52 14.12 -16.16
N TYR A 238 3.61 13.26 -16.66
CA TYR A 238 3.44 13.06 -18.10
C TYR A 238 3.05 14.34 -18.84
N PHE A 239 2.24 15.19 -18.19
CA PHE A 239 1.78 16.47 -18.72
C PHE A 239 2.68 17.65 -18.31
N ASP A 240 3.94 17.38 -17.95
CA ASP A 240 4.93 18.38 -17.53
C ASP A 240 4.41 19.33 -16.45
N HIS A 241 3.57 18.83 -15.54
CA HIS A 241 2.99 19.60 -14.44
C HIS A 241 2.18 20.83 -14.88
N ARG A 242 1.69 20.87 -16.12
CA ARG A 242 1.07 22.06 -16.74
C ARG A 242 -0.20 22.59 -16.06
N LEU A 243 -0.88 21.77 -15.24
CA LEU A 243 -2.05 22.19 -14.45
C LEU A 243 -1.70 22.38 -12.95
N GLY A 244 -0.45 22.14 -12.56
CA GLY A 244 0.00 22.10 -11.17
C GLY A 244 0.41 20.70 -10.70
N ASP A 245 1.08 20.63 -9.56
CA ASP A 245 1.57 19.38 -8.97
C ASP A 245 0.46 18.57 -8.28
N LEU A 246 0.48 17.25 -8.48
CA LEU A 246 -0.27 16.30 -7.65
C LEU A 246 0.67 15.77 -6.55
N PRO A 247 0.50 16.18 -5.27
CA PRO A 247 1.46 15.84 -4.23
C PRO A 247 1.35 14.39 -3.77
N TYR A 248 2.51 13.84 -3.42
CA TYR A 248 2.63 12.51 -2.82
C TYR A 248 3.41 12.57 -1.52
N ARG A 249 3.04 11.72 -0.56
CA ARG A 249 3.94 11.35 0.53
C ARG A 249 4.87 10.25 0.10
N SER A 250 6.05 10.26 0.71
CA SER A 250 7.08 9.26 0.52
C SER A 250 7.60 8.69 1.82
N LEU A 251 8.43 7.65 1.73
CA LEU A 251 9.05 6.97 2.85
C LEU A 251 10.53 6.74 2.56
N ARG A 252 11.37 7.12 3.52
CA ARG A 252 12.77 6.68 3.61
C ARG A 252 12.82 5.47 4.54
N PHE A 253 13.52 4.44 4.11
CA PHE A 253 13.60 3.16 4.82
C PHE A 253 14.99 3.01 5.42
N HIS A 254 15.06 2.83 6.74
CA HIS A 254 16.32 2.68 7.47
C HIS A 254 16.40 1.27 8.03
N SER A 255 17.23 0.44 7.39
CA SER A 255 17.42 -0.95 7.77
C SER A 255 18.62 -1.12 8.68
N ARG A 256 18.48 -1.98 9.69
CA ARG A 256 19.54 -2.36 10.62
C ARG A 256 19.58 -3.86 10.85
N THR A 257 20.78 -4.37 11.10
CA THR A 257 21.01 -5.75 11.52
C THR A 257 20.95 -5.85 13.04
N VAL A 258 20.30 -6.88 13.56
CA VAL A 258 20.29 -7.22 14.99
C VAL A 258 20.73 -8.67 15.22
N SER A 259 21.45 -8.90 16.31
CA SER A 259 21.96 -10.22 16.73
C SER A 259 21.36 -10.71 18.05
N SER A 260 20.60 -9.86 18.75
CA SER A 260 19.87 -10.18 19.98
C SER A 260 18.56 -9.41 20.00
N TRP A 261 17.47 -10.08 20.36
CA TRP A 261 16.12 -9.53 20.47
C TRP A 261 15.26 -10.44 21.34
N ASP A 262 14.19 -9.88 21.92
CA ASP A 262 13.17 -10.68 22.60
C ASP A 262 12.39 -11.48 21.57
N ARG A 263 12.29 -12.80 21.75
CA ARG A 263 11.55 -13.65 20.80
C ARG A 263 10.05 -13.32 20.85
N HIS A 264 9.51 -12.84 19.74
CA HIS A 264 8.09 -12.56 19.54
C HIS A 264 7.69 -12.80 18.07
N ASP A 265 6.40 -12.82 17.79
CA ASP A 265 5.80 -12.99 16.46
C ASP A 265 5.28 -11.68 15.83
N ILE A 266 5.48 -10.55 16.52
CA ILE A 266 5.03 -9.23 16.07
C ILE A 266 5.91 -8.73 14.93
N SER A 267 5.41 -8.86 13.70
CA SER A 267 6.12 -8.40 12.50
C SER A 267 6.16 -6.88 12.32
N VAL A 268 5.18 -6.15 12.86
CA VAL A 268 5.12 -4.68 12.73
C VAL A 268 4.75 -4.05 14.07
N ARG A 269 5.50 -3.02 14.45
CA ARG A 269 5.21 -2.17 15.61
C ARG A 269 5.11 -0.71 15.20
N ASN A 270 4.00 -0.06 15.53
CA ASN A 270 3.77 1.36 15.26
C ASN A 270 4.23 2.21 16.46
N TYR A 271 4.89 3.33 16.17
CA TYR A 271 5.29 4.31 17.17
C TYR A 271 4.18 5.34 17.38
N THR A 272 3.69 5.47 18.61
CA THR A 272 2.69 6.50 18.98
C THR A 272 3.32 7.84 19.40
N ASP A 273 4.65 7.91 19.44
CA ASP A 273 5.39 9.12 19.77
C ASP A 273 5.40 10.19 18.66
N THR A 274 5.99 11.34 18.98
CA THR A 274 6.22 12.46 18.06
C THR A 274 7.58 12.39 17.33
N GLY A 275 8.28 11.27 17.39
CA GLY A 275 9.57 11.07 16.72
C GLY A 275 9.46 11.06 15.18
N PRO A 276 10.55 10.89 14.44
CA PRO A 276 10.51 10.92 12.97
C PRO A 276 9.92 9.64 12.35
N PHE A 277 9.94 8.52 13.07
CA PHE A 277 9.57 7.20 12.54
C PHE A 277 8.11 6.85 12.81
N THR A 278 7.44 6.22 11.85
CA THR A 278 6.04 5.78 12.00
C THR A 278 5.93 4.37 12.54
N ARG A 279 6.77 3.45 12.07
CA ARG A 279 6.76 2.04 12.47
C ARG A 279 8.07 1.34 12.17
N GLU A 280 8.24 0.18 12.80
CA GLU A 280 9.28 -0.80 12.46
C GLU A 280 8.68 -2.11 11.95
N ALA A 281 9.39 -2.75 11.01
CA ALA A 281 9.10 -4.07 10.48
C ALA A 281 10.22 -5.05 10.85
N TRP A 282 9.83 -6.14 11.52
CA TRP A 282 10.67 -7.28 11.86
C TRP A 282 10.44 -8.38 10.84
N TRP A 283 11.24 -8.37 9.78
CA TRP A 283 11.02 -9.18 8.57
C TRP A 283 10.97 -10.68 8.85
N HIS A 284 11.78 -11.16 9.78
CA HIS A 284 11.84 -12.58 10.13
C HIS A 284 10.59 -13.14 10.82
N CYS A 285 9.70 -12.27 11.31
CA CYS A 285 8.42 -12.67 11.88
C CYS A 285 7.36 -12.94 10.79
N LEU A 286 7.64 -12.58 9.53
CA LEU A 286 6.80 -12.93 8.40
C LEU A 286 7.14 -14.35 7.93
N PRO A 287 6.15 -15.18 7.56
CA PRO A 287 6.40 -16.55 7.12
C PRO A 287 7.25 -16.57 5.85
N ASP A 288 8.17 -17.53 5.77
CA ASP A 288 9.12 -17.71 4.65
C ASP A 288 10.11 -16.55 4.42
N HIS A 289 10.18 -15.57 5.32
CA HIS A 289 11.18 -14.50 5.23
C HIS A 289 12.53 -14.86 5.83
N LEU A 290 12.61 -15.83 6.75
CA LEU A 290 13.89 -16.41 7.15
C LEU A 290 14.28 -17.46 6.10
N VAL A 291 15.06 -17.05 5.09
CA VAL A 291 15.48 -17.91 3.97
C VAL A 291 16.74 -18.69 4.35
N THR A 292 17.64 -18.07 5.10
CA THR A 292 18.86 -18.71 5.59
C THR A 292 19.14 -18.25 7.00
N GLU A 293 19.34 -19.20 7.92
CA GLU A 293 19.67 -18.88 9.31
C GLU A 293 21.13 -18.45 9.43
N THR A 294 21.35 -17.22 9.90
CA THR A 294 22.69 -16.63 10.08
C THR A 294 22.97 -16.16 11.51
N GLY A 295 22.01 -16.35 12.43
CA GLY A 295 22.01 -15.74 13.77
C GLY A 295 21.75 -14.23 13.78
N ARG A 296 21.49 -13.62 12.61
CA ARG A 296 21.22 -12.18 12.46
C ARG A 296 19.82 -11.98 11.89
N ARG A 297 19.20 -10.84 12.20
CA ARG A 297 17.88 -10.43 11.70
C ARG A 297 17.93 -9.02 11.15
N SER A 298 16.99 -8.73 10.25
CA SER A 298 16.83 -7.42 9.64
C SER A 298 15.58 -6.75 10.18
N VAL A 299 15.74 -5.49 10.57
CA VAL A 299 14.65 -4.61 11.01
C VAL A 299 14.70 -3.34 10.20
N THR A 300 13.55 -2.87 9.71
CA THR A 300 13.46 -1.61 8.95
C THR A 300 12.51 -0.66 9.66
N VAL A 301 12.96 0.58 9.89
CA VAL A 301 12.08 1.68 10.33
C VAL A 301 11.71 2.57 9.15
N GLU A 302 10.48 3.10 9.18
CA GLU A 302 9.95 3.98 8.14
C GLU A 302 9.93 5.45 8.60
N GLU A 303 10.56 6.33 7.82
CA GLU A 303 10.55 7.78 8.01
C GLU A 303 9.76 8.45 6.87
N PRO A 304 8.55 8.96 7.12
CA PRO A 304 7.79 9.67 6.11
C PRO A 304 8.41 11.01 5.72
N CYS A 305 8.25 11.38 4.45
CA CYS A 305 8.77 12.64 3.90
C CYS A 305 7.93 13.12 2.71
N ASP A 306 8.19 14.34 2.25
CA ASP A 306 7.68 14.77 0.94
C ASP A 306 8.40 13.98 -0.17
N TYR A 307 7.69 13.56 -1.22
CA TYR A 307 8.29 12.78 -2.30
C TYR A 307 9.49 13.45 -2.97
N ARG A 308 9.54 14.78 -3.03
CA ARG A 308 10.67 15.53 -3.59
C ARG A 308 11.95 15.36 -2.77
N GLN A 309 11.82 15.08 -1.48
CA GLN A 309 12.95 14.82 -0.58
C GLN A 309 13.52 13.40 -0.73
N ASN A 310 12.84 12.53 -1.47
CA ASN A 310 13.21 11.14 -1.68
C ASN A 310 13.30 10.82 -3.17
N ASN A 311 14.04 11.63 -3.92
CA ASN A 311 14.27 11.44 -5.37
C ASN A 311 12.99 11.31 -6.19
N ASN A 312 11.94 12.05 -5.82
CA ASN A 312 10.61 12.02 -6.43
C ASN A 312 9.91 10.66 -6.36
N GLU A 313 10.28 9.80 -5.40
CA GLU A 313 9.68 8.49 -5.19
C GLU A 313 8.29 8.64 -4.55
N ARG A 314 7.26 8.19 -5.25
CA ARG A 314 5.85 8.47 -4.94
C ARG A 314 5.18 7.24 -4.35
N TYR A 315 4.79 7.30 -3.08
CA TYR A 315 4.12 6.17 -2.42
C TYR A 315 2.64 6.40 -2.15
N TYR A 316 2.25 7.57 -1.61
CA TYR A 316 0.87 7.81 -1.19
C TYR A 316 0.33 9.12 -1.78
N PRO A 317 -0.71 9.08 -2.63
CA PRO A 317 -1.34 10.30 -3.10
C PRO A 317 -1.99 11.05 -1.93
N VAL A 318 -1.80 12.35 -1.86
CA VAL A 318 -2.33 13.19 -0.77
C VAL A 318 -3.79 13.53 -1.04
N LYS A 319 -4.65 13.31 -0.02
CA LYS A 319 -6.05 13.73 -0.01
C LYS A 319 -6.29 14.71 1.13
N THR A 320 -6.77 15.91 0.78
CA THR A 320 -7.13 16.98 1.71
C THR A 320 -8.63 17.04 1.89
N ALA A 321 -9.09 17.52 3.06
CA ALA A 321 -10.53 17.66 3.34
C ALA A 321 -11.25 18.60 2.36
N ASP A 322 -10.54 19.60 1.81
CA ASP A 322 -11.07 20.53 0.80
C ASP A 322 -11.16 19.91 -0.62
N GLY A 323 -10.66 18.69 -0.82
CA GLY A 323 -10.71 17.98 -2.10
C GLY A 323 -9.86 18.59 -3.22
N ARG A 324 -9.01 19.61 -2.96
CA ARG A 324 -8.32 20.37 -4.03
C ARG A 324 -7.50 19.52 -4.99
N TYR A 325 -6.78 18.52 -4.49
CA TYR A 325 -5.97 17.63 -5.33
C TYR A 325 -6.82 16.61 -6.10
N GLN A 326 -7.98 16.23 -5.56
CA GLN A 326 -8.93 15.38 -6.27
C GLN A 326 -9.52 16.14 -7.46
N THR A 327 -9.86 17.42 -7.28
CA THR A 327 -10.31 18.32 -8.36
C THR A 327 -9.23 18.49 -9.42
N LEU A 328 -7.98 18.78 -9.01
CA LEU A 328 -6.86 18.89 -9.94
C LEU A 328 -6.64 17.59 -10.75
N TYR A 329 -6.72 16.43 -10.10
CA TYR A 329 -6.63 15.15 -10.78
C TYR A 329 -7.73 14.96 -11.84
N GLN A 330 -8.96 15.42 -11.61
CA GLN A 330 -10.02 15.31 -12.62
C GLN A 330 -9.69 16.10 -13.89
N GLU A 331 -9.02 17.25 -13.78
CA GLU A 331 -8.58 18.01 -14.95
C GLU A 331 -7.47 17.28 -15.73
N TYR A 332 -6.50 16.68 -15.03
CA TYR A 332 -5.52 15.82 -15.69
C TYR A 332 -6.15 14.59 -16.33
N ARG A 333 -7.15 13.99 -15.69
CA ARG A 333 -7.88 12.84 -16.22
C ARG A 333 -8.58 13.18 -17.53
N LYS A 334 -9.22 14.35 -17.65
CA LYS A 334 -9.83 14.81 -18.91
C LYS A 334 -8.79 14.90 -20.04
N LEU A 335 -7.59 15.42 -19.74
CA LEU A 335 -6.50 15.46 -20.72
C LEU A 335 -6.05 14.06 -21.15
N ALA A 336 -5.97 13.12 -20.19
CA ALA A 336 -5.62 11.74 -20.47
C ALA A 336 -6.67 11.00 -21.31
N GLU A 337 -7.97 11.24 -21.07
CA GLU A 337 -9.07 10.64 -21.83
C GLU A 337 -9.11 11.12 -23.29
N ALA A 338 -8.51 12.27 -23.61
CA ALA A 338 -8.36 12.76 -24.97
C ALA A 338 -7.20 12.08 -25.76
N LEU A 339 -6.37 11.24 -25.12
CA LEU A 339 -5.27 10.54 -25.78
C LEU A 339 -5.81 9.27 -26.48
N PRO A 340 -5.76 9.17 -27.82
CA PRO A 340 -6.45 8.09 -28.54
C PRO A 340 -5.86 6.69 -28.31
N ASN A 341 -4.55 6.62 -28.05
CA ASN A 341 -3.81 5.36 -27.98
C ASN A 341 -3.11 5.18 -26.62
N MET A 342 -3.65 5.75 -25.55
CA MET A 342 -3.06 5.63 -24.22
C MET A 342 -4.13 5.51 -23.13
N THR A 343 -3.80 4.82 -22.05
CA THR A 343 -4.59 4.82 -20.81
C THR A 343 -3.65 4.81 -19.61
N PHE A 344 -3.93 5.66 -18.64
CA PHE A 344 -3.20 5.65 -17.38
C PHE A 344 -3.71 4.56 -16.44
N ILE A 345 -2.80 3.87 -15.78
CA ILE A 345 -3.08 2.69 -14.95
C ILE A 345 -2.34 2.75 -13.61
N GLY A 346 -2.85 2.00 -12.63
CA GLY A 346 -2.20 1.86 -11.33
C GLY A 346 -2.16 3.13 -10.48
N ARG A 347 -1.59 3.01 -9.28
CA ARG A 347 -1.58 4.04 -8.23
C ARG A 347 -1.16 5.44 -8.72
N CYS A 348 -0.04 5.53 -9.42
CA CYS A 348 0.51 6.82 -9.85
C CYS A 348 -0.23 7.38 -11.07
N GLY A 349 -0.53 6.54 -12.06
CA GLY A 349 -1.30 6.95 -13.24
C GLY A 349 -2.72 7.40 -12.93
N THR A 350 -3.36 6.84 -11.89
CA THR A 350 -4.74 7.19 -11.51
C THR A 350 -4.84 8.04 -10.24
N TYR A 351 -3.72 8.45 -9.64
CA TYR A 351 -3.68 9.23 -8.38
C TYR A 351 -4.57 8.63 -7.28
N GLN A 352 -4.54 7.30 -7.12
CA GLN A 352 -5.40 6.57 -6.18
C GLN A 352 -4.56 5.80 -5.15
N TYR A 353 -4.93 5.90 -3.88
CA TYR A 353 -4.42 4.97 -2.87
C TYR A 353 -5.10 3.62 -3.12
N LEU A 354 -4.33 2.68 -3.67
CA LEU A 354 -4.78 1.33 -3.98
C LEU A 354 -3.93 0.30 -3.24
N ASP A 355 -4.59 -0.65 -2.58
CA ASP A 355 -3.98 -1.89 -2.09
C ASP A 355 -3.70 -2.84 -3.27
N MET A 356 -2.89 -3.88 -3.06
CA MET A 356 -2.42 -4.75 -4.14
C MET A 356 -3.57 -5.44 -4.87
N ASP A 357 -4.55 -5.94 -4.13
CA ASP A 357 -5.71 -6.62 -4.70
C ASP A 357 -6.61 -5.68 -5.52
N GLN A 358 -6.78 -4.43 -5.06
CA GLN A 358 -7.49 -3.38 -5.77
C GLN A 358 -6.81 -3.04 -7.09
N VAL A 359 -5.48 -2.87 -7.09
CA VAL A 359 -4.71 -2.64 -8.33
C VAL A 359 -4.88 -3.80 -9.31
N ILE A 360 -4.78 -5.04 -8.83
CA ILE A 360 -4.93 -6.24 -9.67
C ILE A 360 -6.36 -6.30 -10.24
N ASN A 361 -7.38 -6.13 -9.41
CA ASN A 361 -8.77 -6.16 -9.83
C ASN A 361 -9.07 -5.09 -10.89
N GLN A 362 -8.66 -3.85 -10.64
CA GLN A 362 -8.81 -2.74 -11.58
C GLN A 362 -8.11 -3.02 -12.91
N SER A 363 -6.91 -3.60 -12.86
CA SER A 363 -6.11 -3.89 -14.05
C SER A 363 -6.69 -5.05 -14.87
N LEU A 364 -7.19 -6.10 -14.21
CA LEU A 364 -7.91 -7.21 -14.87
C LEU A 364 -9.17 -6.70 -15.57
N ALA A 365 -9.97 -5.89 -14.88
CA ALA A 365 -11.17 -5.29 -15.46
C ALA A 365 -10.82 -4.35 -16.64
N GLY A 366 -9.78 -3.54 -16.49
CA GLY A 366 -9.30 -2.62 -17.52
C GLY A 366 -8.79 -3.34 -18.77
N ALA A 367 -7.95 -4.37 -18.61
CA ALA A 367 -7.43 -5.17 -19.72
C ALA A 367 -8.56 -5.89 -20.47
N ARG A 368 -9.51 -6.50 -19.76
CA ARG A 368 -10.68 -7.18 -20.36
C ARG A 368 -11.54 -6.22 -21.18
N ARG A 369 -11.82 -5.02 -20.65
CA ARG A 369 -12.58 -3.99 -21.39
C ARG A 369 -11.85 -3.56 -22.66
N TRP A 370 -10.54 -3.38 -22.60
CA TRP A 370 -9.75 -2.99 -23.76
C TRP A 370 -9.72 -4.07 -24.84
N LEU A 371 -9.62 -5.35 -24.45
CA LEU A 371 -9.70 -6.50 -25.35
C LEU A 371 -11.08 -6.63 -26.00
N ALA A 372 -12.15 -6.49 -25.22
CA ALA A 372 -13.53 -6.58 -25.73
C ALA A 372 -13.89 -5.48 -26.73
N ALA A 373 -13.19 -4.34 -26.71
CA ALA A 373 -13.38 -3.27 -27.69
C ALA A 373 -12.60 -3.51 -29.01
N ARG A 374 -11.81 -4.59 -29.11
CA ARG A 374 -10.91 -4.91 -30.23
C ARG A 374 -11.05 -6.33 -30.78
N GLY A 375 -11.75 -7.21 -30.07
CA GLY A 375 -12.28 -8.46 -30.60
C GLY A 375 -13.67 -8.23 -31.16
#